data_AF-A0A948G3R6-F1
#
_entry.id   AF-A0A948G3R6-F1
#
_cell.length_a   1.000
_cell.length_b   1.000
_cell.length_c   1.000
_cell.angle_alpha   90.00
_cell.angle_beta   90.00
_cell.angle_gamma   90.00
#
_symmetry.space_group_name_H-M   'P 1'
#
loop_
_entity.id
_entity.type
_entity.pdbx_description
1 polymer ?
#
loop_
_entity_poly.entity_id
_entity_poly.type
_entity_poly.pdbx_seq_one_letter_code
_entity_poly.pdbx_strand_id
1 'polypeptide(L)'
;MDERIIAPELQEQEQRFELSLRPKTLTEFIGQPKVKDNLGIFLEAAKGRGEACEHVLLYGPPGLGKTTLAHVIGMEMAANVRVTSGPALERVGDLAAILTNLEDGDVLFIDEIHR
;
A
#
# COMPACT_ATOMS: atom_id res chain seq x y z
N MET A 1 -7.83 -16.94 45.37
CA MET A 1 -6.89 -17.25 44.27
C MET A 1 -7.25 -16.28 43.18
N ASP A 2 -6.42 -15.24 43.04
CA ASP A 2 -6.67 -14.11 42.14
C ASP A 2 -6.75 -14.60 40.69
N GLU A 3 -7.94 -14.44 40.11
CA GLU A 3 -8.17 -14.60 38.70
C GLU A 3 -7.55 -13.38 38.01
N ARG A 4 -6.34 -13.53 37.48
CA ARG A 4 -5.72 -12.53 36.59
C ARG A 4 -6.54 -12.48 35.31
N ILE A 5 -7.54 -11.62 35.30
CA ILE A 5 -8.22 -11.15 34.10
C ILE A 5 -7.26 -10.15 33.44
N ILE A 6 -6.46 -10.63 32.48
CA ILE A 6 -5.79 -9.75 31.50
C ILE A 6 -6.18 -10.29 30.13
N ALA A 7 -7.39 -9.94 29.69
CA ALA A 7 -7.73 -10.04 28.28
C ALA A 7 -7.03 -8.89 27.55
N PRO A 8 -6.31 -9.13 26.44
CA PRO A 8 -5.66 -8.04 25.72
C PRO A 8 -6.72 -7.35 24.85
N GLU A 9 -7.22 -6.21 25.29
CA GLU A 9 -7.92 -5.22 24.43
C GLU A 9 -6.94 -4.46 23.51
N LEU A 10 -5.70 -4.97 23.37
CA LEU A 10 -4.57 -4.32 22.69
C LEU A 10 -4.68 -4.28 21.15
N GLN A 11 -5.56 -5.04 20.50
CA GLN A 11 -5.39 -5.30 19.06
C GLN A 11 -5.79 -4.17 18.10
N GLU A 12 -6.87 -3.41 18.36
CA GLU A 12 -7.35 -2.44 17.36
C GLU A 12 -6.72 -1.04 17.51
N GLN A 13 -6.53 -0.57 18.74
CA GLN A 13 -5.95 0.75 18.99
C GLN A 13 -4.46 0.79 18.60
N GLU A 14 -3.74 -0.30 18.86
CA GLU A 14 -2.32 -0.42 18.51
C GLU A 14 -2.12 -0.49 16.99
N GLN A 15 -2.97 -1.23 16.27
CA GLN A 15 -2.96 -1.26 14.79
C GLN A 15 -3.26 0.11 14.17
N ARG A 16 -4.27 0.83 14.69
CA ARG A 16 -4.58 2.19 14.22
C ARG A 16 -3.45 3.15 14.53
N PHE A 17 -2.79 2.98 15.67
CA PHE A 17 -1.62 3.77 16.03
C PHE A 17 -0.44 3.50 15.07
N GLU A 18 -0.12 2.24 14.79
CA GLU A 18 0.92 1.89 13.81
C GLU A 18 0.63 2.45 12.41
N LEU A 19 -0.62 2.36 11.95
CA LEU A 19 -1.03 2.95 10.67
C LEU A 19 -0.87 4.47 10.66
N SER A 20 -1.10 5.14 11.80
CA SER A 20 -0.92 6.58 11.93
C SER A 20 0.55 7.03 11.87
N LEU A 21 1.49 6.13 12.16
CA LEU A 21 2.93 6.40 12.08
C LEU A 21 3.49 6.24 10.66
N ARG A 22 2.75 5.61 9.75
CA ARG A 22 3.21 5.42 8.36
C ARG A 22 3.20 6.76 7.63
N PRO A 23 4.27 7.09 6.88
CA PRO A 23 4.29 8.21 5.95
C PRO A 23 3.08 8.20 5.03
N LYS A 24 2.46 9.36 4.85
CA LYS A 24 1.30 9.56 3.96
C LYS A 24 1.70 10.14 2.61
N THR A 25 2.81 10.86 2.56
CA THR A 25 3.33 11.52 1.35
C THR A 25 4.74 11.04 1.04
N LEU A 26 5.19 11.30 -0.18
CA LEU A 26 6.54 10.92 -0.59
C LEU A 26 7.62 11.71 0.16
N THR A 27 7.30 12.94 0.58
CA THR A 27 8.20 13.81 1.35
C THR A 27 8.37 13.32 2.80
N GLU A 28 7.33 12.74 3.40
CA GLU A 28 7.38 12.10 4.72
C GLU A 28 8.15 10.77 4.73
N PHE A 29 8.32 10.13 3.57
CA PHE A 29 9.04 8.85 3.48
C PHE A 29 10.55 9.05 3.67
N ILE A 30 11.09 8.52 4.77
CA ILE A 30 12.50 8.69 5.15
C ILE A 30 13.39 7.67 4.41
N GLY A 31 14.51 8.15 3.86
CA GLY A 31 15.47 7.33 3.12
C GLY A 31 15.07 7.08 1.65
N GLN A 32 15.73 6.11 1.01
CA GLN A 32 15.49 5.70 -0.39
C GLN A 32 15.46 6.86 -1.42
N PRO A 33 16.40 7.83 -1.42
CA PRO A 33 16.31 9.05 -2.23
C PRO A 33 16.11 8.75 -3.73
N LYS A 34 16.86 7.80 -4.29
CA LYS A 34 16.72 7.40 -5.69
C LYS A 34 15.33 6.86 -6.04
N VAL A 35 14.71 6.08 -5.14
CA VAL A 35 13.35 5.56 -5.36
C VAL A 35 12.35 6.70 -5.30
N LYS A 36 12.50 7.60 -4.33
CA LYS A 36 11.63 8.77 -4.19
C LYS A 36 11.71 9.70 -5.39
N ASP A 37 12.91 10.01 -5.86
CA ASP A 37 13.09 10.93 -7.00
C ASP A 37 12.45 10.35 -8.26
N ASN A 38 12.71 9.06 -8.55
CA ASN A 38 12.11 8.39 -9.70
C ASN A 38 10.58 8.33 -9.60
N LEU A 39 10.07 7.89 -8.45
CA LEU A 39 8.62 7.77 -8.23
C LEU A 39 7.94 9.14 -8.31
N GLY A 40 8.54 10.17 -7.72
CA GLY A 40 8.04 11.54 -7.77
C GLY A 40 7.91 12.05 -9.20
N ILE A 41 8.92 11.85 -10.05
CA ILE A 41 8.85 12.24 -11.47
C ILE A 41 7.68 11.55 -12.18
N PHE A 42 7.49 10.24 -11.95
CA PHE A 42 6.41 9.48 -12.58
C PHE A 42 5.03 9.92 -12.11
N LEU A 43 4.85 10.11 -10.79
CA LEU A 43 3.58 10.53 -10.21
C LEU A 43 3.20 11.94 -10.67
N GLU A 44 4.15 12.89 -10.66
CA GLU A 44 3.90 14.26 -11.13
C GLU A 44 3.57 14.29 -12.63
N ALA A 45 4.20 13.45 -13.44
CA ALA A 45 3.88 13.34 -14.86
C ALA A 45 2.47 12.77 -15.09
N ALA A 46 2.06 11.75 -14.34
CA ALA A 46 0.71 11.17 -14.43
C ALA A 46 -0.36 12.17 -13.97
N LYS A 47 -0.14 12.84 -12.82
CA LYS A 47 -1.00 13.94 -12.33
C LYS A 47 -1.15 15.05 -13.36
N GLY A 48 -0.05 15.47 -13.98
CA GLY A 48 -0.05 16.53 -15.00
C GLY A 48 -0.88 16.18 -16.25
N ARG A 49 -1.04 14.89 -16.55
CA ARG A 49 -1.92 14.41 -17.63
C ARG A 49 -3.35 14.11 -17.19
N GLY A 50 -3.62 14.05 -15.88
CA GLY A 50 -4.90 13.61 -15.35
C GLY A 50 -5.17 12.12 -15.58
N GLU A 51 -4.11 11.31 -15.64
CA GLU A 51 -4.16 9.86 -15.88
C GLU A 51 -3.82 9.07 -14.62
N ALA A 52 -4.24 7.81 -14.58
CA ALA A 52 -3.76 6.86 -13.58
C ALA A 52 -2.24 6.70 -13.64
N CYS A 53 -1.63 6.38 -12.50
CA CYS A 53 -0.20 6.07 -12.46
C CYS A 53 0.07 4.78 -13.26
N GLU A 54 1.22 4.74 -13.94
CA GLU A 54 1.70 3.51 -14.58
C GLU A 54 1.92 2.39 -13.55
N HIS A 55 1.96 1.14 -14.02
CA HIS A 55 2.19 0.00 -13.13
C HIS A 55 3.60 0.03 -12.53
N VAL A 56 3.69 -0.07 -11.20
CA VAL A 56 4.94 -0.02 -10.44
C VAL A 56 5.26 -1.37 -9.81
N LEU A 57 6.50 -1.84 -9.99
CA LEU A 57 7.04 -2.99 -9.27
C LEU A 57 7.96 -2.52 -8.13
N LEU A 58 7.56 -2.77 -6.89
CA LEU A 58 8.39 -2.53 -5.70
C LEU A 58 9.09 -3.83 -5.29
N TYR A 59 10.41 -3.88 -5.43
CA TYR A 59 11.21 -5.05 -5.08
C TYR A 59 12.24 -4.73 -3.99
N GLY A 60 12.40 -5.65 -3.04
CA GLY A 60 13.42 -5.59 -2.01
C GLY A 60 13.07 -6.45 -0.78
N PRO A 61 14.01 -6.61 0.17
CA PRO A 61 13.79 -7.31 1.43
C PRO A 61 12.52 -6.86 2.20
N PRO A 62 11.97 -7.72 3.08
CA PRO A 62 10.87 -7.33 3.97
C PRO A 62 11.30 -6.17 4.88
N GLY A 63 10.34 -5.33 5.28
CA GLY A 63 10.58 -4.21 6.20
C GLY A 63 11.12 -2.91 5.57
N LEU A 64 11.37 -2.86 4.25
CA LEU A 64 11.86 -1.64 3.58
C LEU A 64 10.78 -0.63 3.18
N GLY A 65 9.54 -0.79 3.65
CA GLY A 65 8.46 0.16 3.39
C GLY A 65 7.78 0.02 2.03
N LYS A 66 7.80 -1.16 1.39
CA LYS A 66 7.09 -1.41 0.11
C LYS A 66 5.58 -1.15 0.23
N THR A 67 4.93 -1.75 1.23
CA THR A 67 3.50 -1.53 1.53
C THR A 67 3.23 -0.07 1.84
N THR A 68 4.12 0.60 2.59
CA THR A 68 4.03 2.04 2.86
C THR A 68 4.08 2.86 1.58
N LEU A 69 5.02 2.57 0.67
CA LEU A 69 5.12 3.26 -0.63
C LEU A 69 3.88 3.06 -1.49
N ALA A 70 3.26 1.88 -1.48
CA ALA A 70 2.00 1.66 -2.20
C ALA A 70 0.87 2.57 -1.69
N HIS A 71 0.76 2.75 -0.37
CA HIS A 71 -0.20 3.69 0.21
C HIS A 71 0.15 5.15 -0.09
N VAL A 72 1.43 5.51 -0.07
CA VAL A 72 1.90 6.85 -0.48
C VAL A 72 1.52 7.12 -1.93
N ILE A 73 1.67 6.15 -2.85
CA ILE A 73 1.25 6.31 -4.25
C ILE A 73 -0.24 6.62 -4.35
N GLY A 74 -1.10 5.86 -3.65
CA GLY A 74 -2.54 6.15 -3.62
C GLY A 74 -2.86 7.54 -3.10
N MET A 75 -2.21 7.95 -2.00
CA MET A 75 -2.39 9.29 -1.42
C MET A 75 -1.95 10.40 -2.39
N GLU A 76 -0.78 10.25 -3.02
CA GLU A 76 -0.28 11.22 -4.01
C GLU A 76 -1.23 11.32 -5.20
N MET A 77 -1.74 10.19 -5.70
CA MET A 77 -2.66 10.16 -6.84
C MET A 77 -4.13 10.45 -6.47
N ALA A 78 -4.43 10.74 -5.21
CA ALA A 78 -5.80 10.87 -4.68
C ALA A 78 -6.70 9.67 -5.05
N ALA A 79 -6.13 8.47 -5.03
CA ALA A 79 -6.75 7.21 -5.43
C ALA A 79 -6.98 6.28 -4.23
N ASN A 80 -8.01 5.43 -4.29
CA ASN A 80 -8.18 4.40 -3.28
C ASN A 80 -7.13 3.31 -3.48
N VAL A 81 -6.67 2.73 -2.37
CA VAL A 81 -5.70 1.62 -2.39
C VAL A 81 -6.39 0.34 -1.96
N ARG A 82 -6.52 -0.60 -2.91
CA ARG A 82 -7.05 -1.93 -2.65
C ARG A 82 -5.89 -2.89 -2.46
N VAL A 83 -5.82 -3.53 -1.29
CA VAL A 83 -4.70 -4.40 -0.91
C VAL A 83 -5.10 -5.87 -1.03
N THR A 84 -4.22 -6.67 -1.62
CA THR A 84 -4.28 -8.14 -1.62
C THR A 84 -2.85 -8.68 -1.57
N SER A 85 -2.69 -10.00 -1.57
CA SER A 85 -1.39 -10.67 -1.68
C SER A 85 -1.42 -11.74 -2.76
N GLY A 86 -0.26 -12.04 -3.36
CA GLY A 86 -0.10 -13.13 -4.32
C GLY A 86 -0.68 -14.45 -3.81
N PRO A 87 -0.33 -14.91 -2.60
CA PRO A 87 -0.92 -16.11 -2.01
C PRO A 87 -2.44 -16.08 -1.80
N ALA A 88 -3.05 -14.90 -1.66
CA ALA A 88 -4.51 -14.78 -1.54
C ALA A 88 -5.23 -14.86 -2.89
N LEU A 89 -4.49 -14.77 -4.01
CA LEU A 89 -5.00 -14.89 -5.38
C LEU A 89 -4.82 -16.32 -5.90
N GLU A 90 -5.42 -17.30 -5.22
CA GLU A 90 -5.26 -18.72 -5.57
C GLU A 90 -5.94 -19.09 -6.90
N ARG A 91 -7.05 -18.41 -7.25
CA ARG A 91 -7.85 -18.72 -8.44
C ARG A 91 -7.95 -17.50 -9.34
N VAL A 92 -8.02 -17.76 -10.65
CA VAL A 92 -8.26 -16.71 -11.67
C VAL A 92 -9.51 -15.88 -11.35
N GLY A 93 -10.53 -16.50 -10.75
CA GLY A 93 -11.76 -15.82 -10.33
C GLY A 93 -11.55 -14.75 -9.25
N ASP A 94 -10.57 -14.92 -8.36
CA ASP A 94 -10.32 -13.97 -7.26
C ASP A 94 -9.77 -12.65 -7.81
N LEU A 95 -8.80 -12.74 -8.73
CA LEU A 95 -8.29 -11.57 -9.43
C LEU A 95 -9.38 -10.91 -10.28
N ALA A 96 -10.17 -11.70 -11.03
CA ALA A 96 -11.26 -11.17 -11.83
C ALA A 96 -12.26 -10.37 -10.98
N ALA A 97 -12.64 -10.90 -9.82
CA ALA A 97 -13.56 -10.24 -8.89
C ALA A 97 -12.99 -8.92 -8.34
N ILE A 98 -11.69 -8.87 -8.04
CA ILE A 98 -11.04 -7.64 -7.60
C ILE A 98 -11.05 -6.60 -8.73
N LEU A 99 -10.62 -6.99 -9.94
CA LEU A 99 -10.54 -6.10 -11.09
C LEU A 99 -11.92 -5.53 -11.48
N THR A 100 -12.99 -6.32 -11.41
CA THR A 100 -14.35 -5.84 -11.70
C THR A 100 -14.87 -4.79 -10.72
N ASN A 101 -14.28 -4.71 -9.52
CA ASN A 101 -14.70 -3.77 -8.48
C ASN A 101 -13.74 -2.58 -8.34
N LEU A 102 -12.70 -2.47 -9.18
CA LEU A 102 -11.81 -1.30 -9.18
C LEU A 102 -12.48 -0.14 -9.91
N GLU A 103 -12.38 1.04 -9.32
CA GLU A 103 -12.76 2.29 -9.98
C GLU A 103 -11.60 2.83 -10.82
N ASP A 104 -11.91 3.74 -11.73
CA ASP A 104 -10.88 4.39 -12.54
C ASP A 104 -9.90 5.17 -11.65
N GLY A 105 -8.61 4.97 -11.85
CA GLY A 105 -7.54 5.55 -11.03
C GLY A 105 -7.21 4.80 -9.74
N ASP A 106 -8.00 3.81 -9.30
CA ASP A 106 -7.69 3.03 -8.10
C ASP A 106 -6.34 2.30 -8.21
N VAL A 107 -5.66 2.19 -7.08
CA VAL A 107 -4.40 1.46 -6.96
C VAL A 107 -4.67 0.07 -6.40
N LEU A 108 -4.44 -0.97 -7.22
CA LEU A 108 -4.39 -2.35 -6.75
C LEU A 108 -2.97 -2.70 -6.30
N PHE A 109 -2.77 -2.83 -4.99
CA PHE A 109 -1.52 -3.31 -4.41
C PHE A 109 -1.58 -4.81 -4.14
N ILE A 110 -0.67 -5.55 -4.77
CA ILE A 110 -0.50 -7.00 -4.57
C ILE A 110 0.84 -7.24 -3.88
N ASP A 111 0.81 -7.51 -2.57
CA ASP A 111 2.02 -7.89 -1.86
C ASP A 111 2.45 -9.31 -2.24
N GLU A 112 3.74 -9.61 -2.19
CA GLU A 112 4.26 -10.92 -2.59
C GLU A 112 3.78 -11.41 -3.98
N ILE A 113 3.62 -10.51 -4.96
CA ILE A 113 3.13 -10.83 -6.33
C ILE A 113 3.91 -11.92 -7.09
N HIS A 114 5.09 -12.30 -6.60
CA HIS A 114 5.91 -13.36 -7.17
C HIS A 114 5.49 -14.77 -6.73
N ARG A 115 4.55 -14.86 -5.77
CA ARG A 115 4.06 -16.12 -5.20
C ARG A 115 2.73 -16.53 -5.81
#